data_AF-A0A535A3A3-F1
#
_entry.id   AF-A0A535A3A3-F1
#
_cell.length_a   1.000
_cell.length_b   1.000
_cell.length_c   1.000
_cell.angle_alpha   90.00
_cell.angle_beta   90.00
_cell.angle_gamma   90.00
#
_symmetry.space_group_name_H-M   'P 1'
#
loop_
_entity.id
_entity.type
_entity.pdbx_description
1 polymer ?
#
loop_
_entity_poly.entity_id
_entity_poly.type
_entity_poly.pdbx_seq_one_letter_code
_entity_poly.pdbx_strand_id
1 'polypeptide(L)'
;MPALDRALRVLFAGLAAAFAATGLLFLCFPDATIATLNAAGRPFGFPPAPPSPLRFWLSLGLAYMVLVTLLAAAIARDPRGRAPLMPILAAGKATSSLTCAGYFVTSSPAFIYLANALVDGTLALTALAAYAAVWATSETGAGRDRDLLKAVLDALVPRGGAFPIGAADTDVDEALARYFARLHPFGPAALRVLLRTIEYGTVVFERTPPFSRLDAAGRERALAAWETSRLGLRRQVVASVKLLGMLHFYERPETWPGIGYDDAYLRRKLLAGPNAAAHAARLDT
;
A
#
# COMPACT_ATOMS: atom_id res chain seq x y z
N MET A 1 -7.23 8.81 10.10
CA MET A 1 -7.12 7.84 11.22
C MET A 1 -6.20 8.43 12.27
N PRO A 2 -6.72 8.95 13.40
CA PRO A 2 -5.93 9.69 14.38
C PRO A 2 -4.74 8.91 14.96
N ALA A 3 -4.89 7.59 15.09
CA ALA A 3 -3.83 6.70 15.58
C ALA A 3 -2.63 6.61 14.63
N LEU A 4 -2.88 6.48 13.31
CA LEU A 4 -1.81 6.46 12.30
C LEU A 4 -1.05 7.78 12.28
N ASP A 5 -1.78 8.90 12.29
CA ASP A 5 -1.15 10.22 12.26
C ASP A 5 -0.29 10.45 13.51
N ARG A 6 -0.77 10.03 14.69
CA ARG A 6 0.03 10.07 15.94
C ARG A 6 1.27 9.18 15.84
N ALA A 7 1.12 7.94 15.36
CA ALA A 7 2.24 7.00 15.21
C ALA A 7 3.32 7.55 14.26
N LEU A 8 2.92 8.13 13.12
CA LEU A 8 3.83 8.76 12.16
C LEU A 8 4.56 9.96 12.78
N ARG A 9 3.85 10.82 13.53
CA ARG A 9 4.47 11.96 14.23
C ARG A 9 5.55 11.49 15.20
N VAL A 10 5.25 10.48 16.02
CA VAL A 10 6.20 9.91 17.00
C VAL A 10 7.39 9.27 16.28
N LEU A 11 7.12 8.46 15.25
CA LEU A 11 8.16 7.81 14.45
C LEU A 11 9.14 8.83 13.86
N PHE A 12 8.64 9.80 13.10
CA PHE A 12 9.50 10.77 12.43
C PHE A 12 10.15 11.78 13.39
N ALA A 13 9.52 12.09 14.53
CA ALA A 13 10.18 12.86 15.59
C ALA A 13 11.34 12.08 16.22
N GLY A 14 11.14 10.79 16.49
CA GLY A 14 12.19 9.89 16.98
C GLY A 14 13.34 9.77 15.97
N LEU A 15 13.04 9.63 14.69
CA LEU A 15 14.05 9.62 13.62
C LEU A 15 14.82 10.94 13.54
N ALA A 16 14.13 12.08 13.62
CA ALA A 16 14.78 13.39 13.62
C ALA A 16 15.75 13.53 14.82
N ALA A 17 15.32 13.12 16.01
CA ALA A 17 16.16 13.14 17.20
C ALA A 17 17.37 12.20 17.05
N ALA A 18 17.16 10.99 16.53
CA ALA A 18 18.24 10.02 16.29
C ALA A 18 19.26 10.53 15.26
N PHE A 19 18.81 11.13 14.16
CA PHE A 19 19.70 11.70 13.15
C PHE A 19 20.50 12.90 13.69
N ALA A 20 19.86 13.78 14.45
CA ALA A 20 20.53 14.89 15.11
C ALA A 20 21.60 14.39 16.10
N ALA A 21 21.25 13.43 16.95
CA ALA A 21 22.16 12.86 17.93
C ALA A 21 23.36 12.17 17.27
N THR A 22 23.11 11.31 16.27
CA THR A 22 24.18 10.63 15.53
C THR A 22 25.08 11.63 14.78
N GLY A 23 24.49 12.65 14.14
CA GLY A 23 25.26 13.70 13.47
C GLY A 23 26.15 14.49 14.42
N LEU A 24 25.63 14.86 15.59
CA LEU A 24 26.39 15.56 16.63
C LEU A 24 27.50 14.68 17.23
N LEU A 25 27.20 13.42 17.55
CA LEU A 25 28.20 12.48 18.07
C LEU A 25 29.33 12.26 17.07
N PHE A 26 29.01 12.10 15.78
CA PHE A 26 30.02 11.90 14.74
C PHE A 26 30.84 13.16 14.47
N LEU A 27 30.25 14.35 14.62
CA LEU A 27 30.95 15.63 14.51
C LEU A 27 31.92 15.86 15.68
N CYS A 28 31.49 15.62 16.91
CA CYS A 28 32.28 15.86 18.11
C CYS A 28 33.32 14.77 18.37
N PHE A 29 33.01 13.51 18.02
CA PHE A 29 33.80 12.34 18.35
C PHE A 29 33.92 11.35 17.17
N PRO A 30 34.47 11.78 16.01
CA PRO A 30 34.54 10.93 14.82
C PRO A 30 35.37 9.67 15.04
N ASP A 31 36.57 9.81 15.61
CA ASP A 31 37.49 8.69 15.84
C ASP A 31 36.95 7.71 16.89
N ALA A 32 36.35 8.23 17.97
CA ALA A 32 35.74 7.39 19.00
C ALA A 32 34.53 6.61 18.46
N THR A 33 33.75 7.20 17.56
CA THR A 33 32.60 6.53 16.92
C THR A 33 33.09 5.34 16.08
N ILE A 34 34.11 5.55 15.24
CA ILE A 34 34.71 4.48 14.42
C ILE A 34 35.36 3.42 15.31
N ALA A 35 36.10 3.82 16.36
CA ALA A 35 36.74 2.90 17.28
C ALA A 35 35.71 2.01 18.02
N THR A 36 34.59 2.58 18.44
CA THR A 36 33.51 1.85 19.11
C THR A 36 32.85 0.84 18.17
N LEU A 37 32.59 1.22 16.91
CA LEU A 37 32.03 0.31 15.91
C LEU A 37 33.01 -0.81 15.56
N ASN A 38 34.30 -0.50 15.40
CA ASN A 38 35.34 -1.51 15.22
C ASN A 38 35.40 -2.46 16.43
N ALA A 39 35.32 -1.94 17.66
CA ALA A 39 35.32 -2.75 18.87
C ALA A 39 34.10 -3.68 18.95
N ALA A 40 32.92 -3.21 18.55
CA ALA A 40 31.71 -4.03 18.48
C ALA A 40 31.79 -5.14 17.41
N GLY A 41 32.52 -4.92 16.32
CA GLY A 41 32.75 -5.90 15.26
C GLY A 41 33.80 -6.97 15.59
N ARG A 42 34.76 -6.68 16.49
CA ARG A 42 35.88 -7.59 16.83
C ARG A 42 35.44 -8.96 17.34
N PRO A 43 34.45 -9.11 18.24
CA PRO A 43 33.98 -10.42 18.70
C PRO A 43 33.45 -11.32 17.58
N PHE A 44 33.00 -10.72 16.47
CA PHE A 44 32.48 -11.41 15.30
C PHE A 44 33.54 -11.64 14.21
N GLY A 45 34.82 -11.32 14.49
CA GLY A 45 35.93 -11.54 13.56
C GLY A 45 36.06 -10.49 12.45
N PHE A 46 35.34 -9.36 12.53
CA PHE A 46 35.41 -8.33 11.48
C PHE A 46 36.70 -7.50 11.57
N PRO A 47 37.36 -7.22 10.43
CA PRO A 47 38.52 -6.33 10.39
C PRO A 47 38.12 -4.87 10.67
N PRO A 48 39.05 -4.03 11.17
CA PRO A 48 38.80 -2.61 11.34
C PRO A 48 38.56 -1.92 9.99
N ALA A 49 37.72 -0.89 10.01
CA ALA A 49 37.48 -0.05 8.84
C ALA A 49 38.75 0.66 8.35
N PRO A 50 38.93 0.84 7.02
CA PRO A 50 40.07 1.55 6.46
C PRO A 50 40.08 3.05 6.85
N PRO A 51 41.26 3.66 7.05
CA PRO A 51 41.38 5.08 7.36
C PRO A 51 40.98 5.94 6.16
N SER A 52 40.22 7.02 6.39
CA SER A 52 39.74 7.97 5.38
C SER A 52 40.15 9.40 5.76
N PRO A 53 40.42 10.33 4.81
CA PRO A 53 40.76 11.73 5.14
C PRO A 53 39.57 12.45 5.80
N LEU A 54 39.63 12.59 7.12
CA LEU A 54 38.45 12.82 7.95
C LEU A 54 37.73 14.15 7.72
N ARG A 55 38.42 15.28 7.51
CA ARG A 55 37.78 16.60 7.66
C ARG A 55 36.77 16.95 6.56
N PHE A 56 37.10 16.68 5.29
CA PHE A 56 36.20 16.98 4.17
C PHE A 56 34.96 16.06 4.20
N TRP A 57 35.17 14.76 4.37
CA TRP A 57 34.09 13.78 4.40
C TRP A 57 33.20 13.91 5.64
N LEU A 58 33.78 14.33 6.78
CA LEU A 58 33.02 14.64 7.99
C LEU A 58 32.09 15.84 7.78
N SER A 59 32.54 16.88 7.08
CA SER A 59 31.69 18.02 6.70
C SER A 59 30.51 17.59 5.81
N LEU A 60 30.78 16.75 4.80
CA LEU A 60 29.72 16.22 3.91
C LEU A 60 28.73 15.31 4.67
N GLY A 61 29.24 14.45 5.56
CA GLY A 61 28.43 13.60 6.43
C GLY A 61 27.55 14.41 7.37
N LEU A 62 28.08 15.48 7.98
CA LEU A 62 27.31 16.40 8.81
C LEU A 62 26.21 17.10 8.00
N ALA A 63 26.53 17.64 6.83
CA ALA A 63 25.55 18.30 5.97
C ALA A 63 24.38 17.36 5.60
N TYR A 64 24.69 16.10 5.30
CA TYR A 64 23.68 15.07 5.08
C TYR A 64 22.84 14.79 6.33
N MET A 65 23.46 14.68 7.52
CA MET A 65 22.74 14.47 8.78
C MET A 65 21.78 15.63 9.10
N VAL A 66 22.18 16.87 8.84
CA VAL A 66 21.30 18.04 8.95
C VAL A 66 20.10 17.91 7.99
N LEU A 67 20.35 17.56 6.73
CA LEU A 67 19.28 17.41 5.73
C LEU A 67 18.24 16.35 6.14
N VAL A 68 18.68 15.14 6.51
CA VAL A 68 17.76 14.07 6.90
C VAL A 68 17.03 14.38 8.20
N THR A 69 17.67 15.09 9.13
CA THR A 69 17.03 15.59 10.36
C THR A 69 15.92 16.57 10.04
N LEU A 70 16.18 17.54 9.16
CA LEU A 70 15.18 18.54 8.76
C LEU A 70 14.03 17.92 7.99
N LEU A 71 14.29 16.96 7.10
CA LEU A 71 13.26 16.20 6.40
C LEU A 71 12.37 15.43 7.40
N ALA A 72 12.98 14.68 8.33
CA ALA A 72 12.25 13.93 9.33
C ALA A 72 11.42 14.84 10.25
N ALA A 73 12.00 15.95 10.72
CA ALA A 73 11.30 16.94 11.53
C ALA A 73 10.17 17.62 10.75
N ALA A 74 10.36 17.86 9.45
CA ALA A 74 9.33 18.41 8.59
C ALA A 74 8.16 17.44 8.46
N ILE A 75 8.42 16.16 8.20
CA ILE A 75 7.41 15.10 8.11
C ILE A 75 6.67 14.96 9.45
N ALA A 76 7.38 14.99 10.59
CA ALA A 76 6.78 14.86 11.91
C ALA A 76 5.76 15.98 12.24
N ARG A 77 5.91 17.19 11.66
CA ARG A 77 4.96 18.30 11.88
C ARG A 77 3.65 18.10 11.13
N ASP A 78 3.70 17.52 9.94
CA ASP A 78 2.52 17.23 9.12
C ASP A 78 2.78 16.01 8.21
N PRO A 79 2.57 14.78 8.73
CA PRO A 79 2.92 13.57 7.97
C PRO A 79 2.11 13.40 6.68
N ARG A 80 0.87 13.91 6.63
CA ARG A 80 0.00 13.76 5.47
C ARG A 80 0.29 14.81 4.41
N GLY A 81 0.38 16.09 4.79
CA GLY A 81 0.70 17.15 3.83
C GLY A 81 2.13 17.08 3.29
N ARG A 82 3.05 16.46 4.05
CA ARG A 82 4.46 16.29 3.66
C ARG A 82 4.83 14.85 3.31
N ALA A 83 3.84 14.01 2.99
CA ALA A 83 4.07 12.64 2.54
C ALA A 83 5.10 12.51 1.40
N PRO A 84 5.17 13.43 0.39
CA PRO A 84 6.17 13.35 -0.67
C PRO A 84 7.63 13.43 -0.19
N LEU A 85 7.89 13.93 1.03
CA LEU A 85 9.24 13.98 1.60
C LEU A 85 9.71 12.60 2.12
N MET A 86 8.79 11.70 2.44
CA MET A 86 9.12 10.35 2.94
C MET A 86 9.93 9.51 1.93
N PRO A 87 9.54 9.39 0.64
CA PRO A 87 10.37 8.69 -0.34
C PRO A 87 11.69 9.40 -0.64
N ILE A 88 11.77 10.73 -0.50
CA ILE A 88 13.04 11.48 -0.65
C ILE A 88 14.01 11.13 0.47
N LEU A 89 13.52 11.11 1.72
CA LEU A 89 14.30 10.65 2.88
C LEU A 89 14.74 9.19 2.70
N ALA A 90 13.82 8.33 2.24
CA ALA A 90 14.11 6.92 1.98
C ALA A 90 15.18 6.75 0.90
N ALA A 91 15.13 7.53 -0.18
CA ALA A 91 16.13 7.48 -1.24
C ALA A 91 17.53 7.83 -0.72
N GLY A 92 17.67 8.90 0.07
CA GLY A 92 18.95 9.25 0.70
C GLY A 92 19.52 8.13 1.57
N LYS A 93 18.66 7.52 2.40
CA LYS A 93 19.04 6.38 3.26
C LYS A 93 19.38 5.13 2.46
N ALA A 94 18.61 4.82 1.43
CA ALA A 94 18.87 3.69 0.54
C ALA A 94 20.20 3.85 -0.19
N THR A 95 20.55 5.06 -0.66
CA THR A 95 21.84 5.31 -1.30
C THR A 95 23.00 4.99 -0.35
N SER A 96 22.99 5.50 0.87
CA SER A 96 24.04 5.19 1.86
C SER A 96 24.11 3.69 2.19
N SER A 97 22.94 3.05 2.36
CA SER A 97 22.86 1.61 2.61
C SER A 97 23.46 0.78 1.47
N LEU A 98 23.08 1.05 0.23
CA LEU A 98 23.57 0.33 -0.95
C LEU A 98 25.06 0.54 -1.19
N THR A 99 25.55 1.77 -0.99
CA THR A 99 26.98 2.06 -1.09
C THR A 99 27.78 1.32 -0.03
N CYS A 100 27.31 1.28 1.23
CA CYS A 100 27.97 0.52 2.29
C CYS A 100 27.90 -0.99 2.05
N ALA A 101 26.77 -1.53 1.58
CA ALA A 101 26.67 -2.93 1.18
C ALA A 101 27.66 -3.26 0.05
N GLY A 102 27.81 -2.36 -0.93
CA GLY A 102 28.81 -2.47 -1.99
C GLY A 102 30.23 -2.51 -1.45
N TYR A 103 30.61 -1.59 -0.55
CA TYR A 103 31.95 -1.57 0.05
C TYR A 103 32.24 -2.80 0.93
N PHE A 104 31.24 -3.32 1.63
CA PHE A 104 31.36 -4.55 2.40
C PHE A 104 31.76 -5.74 1.52
N VAL A 105 31.20 -5.82 0.31
CA VAL A 105 31.46 -6.91 -0.64
C VAL A 105 32.75 -6.70 -1.44
N THR A 106 33.04 -5.46 -1.87
CA THR A 106 34.11 -5.20 -2.86
C THR A 106 35.42 -4.70 -2.26
N SER A 107 35.40 -4.09 -1.08
CA SER A 107 36.56 -3.37 -0.52
C SER A 107 37.09 -4.03 0.74
N SER A 108 36.28 -4.05 1.80
CA SER A 108 36.64 -4.70 3.06
C SER A 108 35.36 -5.08 3.79
N PRO A 109 35.24 -6.30 4.33
CA PRO A 109 34.08 -6.72 5.10
C PRO A 109 34.11 -6.09 6.51
N ALA A 110 34.34 -4.78 6.63
CA ALA A 110 34.36 -4.10 7.91
C ALA A 110 32.94 -4.03 8.50
N PHE A 111 32.82 -4.27 9.81
CA PHE A 111 31.54 -4.28 10.51
C PHE A 111 30.73 -2.99 10.31
N ILE A 112 31.41 -1.84 10.25
CA ILE A 112 30.78 -0.53 10.04
C ILE A 112 29.94 -0.46 8.76
N TYR A 113 30.40 -1.11 7.68
CA TYR A 113 29.69 -1.09 6.41
C TYR A 113 28.43 -1.96 6.46
N LEU A 114 28.52 -3.14 7.08
CA LEU A 114 27.36 -4.00 7.28
C LEU A 114 26.33 -3.36 8.22
N ALA A 115 26.78 -2.83 9.36
CA ALA A 115 25.93 -2.15 10.32
C ALA A 115 25.21 -0.96 9.68
N ASN A 116 25.93 -0.11 8.94
CA ASN A 116 25.30 1.01 8.24
C ASN A 116 24.34 0.54 7.15
N ALA A 117 24.69 -0.49 6.38
CA ALA A 117 23.81 -1.03 5.34
C ALA A 117 22.47 -1.53 5.91
N LEU A 118 22.50 -2.24 7.04
CA LEU A 118 21.30 -2.75 7.70
C LEU A 118 20.49 -1.63 8.34
N VAL A 119 21.13 -0.71 9.08
CA VAL A 119 20.44 0.40 9.74
C VAL A 119 19.81 1.34 8.70
N ASP A 120 20.57 1.82 7.73
CA ASP A 120 20.02 2.75 6.75
C ASP A 120 19.03 2.06 5.79
N GLY A 121 19.21 0.76 5.51
CA GLY A 121 18.25 -0.03 4.75
C GLY A 121 16.90 -0.16 5.47
N THR A 122 16.91 -0.48 6.76
CA THR A 122 15.68 -0.56 7.58
C THR A 122 15.00 0.79 7.73
N LEU A 123 15.77 1.88 7.87
CA LEU A 123 15.24 3.25 7.89
C LEU A 123 14.56 3.63 6.56
N ALA A 124 15.18 3.29 5.42
CA ALA A 124 14.62 3.53 4.11
C ALA A 124 13.30 2.77 3.90
N LEU A 125 13.28 1.47 4.25
CA LEU A 125 12.07 0.64 4.19
C LEU A 125 10.97 1.17 5.09
N THR A 126 11.32 1.62 6.30
CA THR A 126 10.35 2.20 7.25
C THR A 126 9.73 3.48 6.70
N ALA A 127 10.53 4.36 6.10
CA ALA A 127 10.03 5.59 5.46
C ALA A 127 9.13 5.29 4.24
N LEU A 128 9.47 4.27 3.44
CA LEU A 128 8.62 3.82 2.32
C LEU A 128 7.32 3.17 2.82
N ALA A 129 7.36 2.38 3.88
CA ALA A 129 6.17 1.78 4.48
C ALA A 129 5.23 2.86 5.04
N ALA A 130 5.79 3.88 5.71
CA ALA A 130 5.05 5.05 6.16
C ALA A 130 4.39 5.80 4.99
N TYR A 131 5.14 6.03 3.91
CA TYR A 131 4.60 6.64 2.70
C TYR A 131 3.46 5.80 2.10
N ALA A 132 3.63 4.49 1.99
CA ALA A 132 2.61 3.58 1.48
C ALA A 132 1.34 3.60 2.36
N ALA A 133 1.48 3.67 3.69
CA ALA A 133 0.35 3.76 4.60
C ALA A 133 -0.42 5.10 4.45
N VAL A 134 0.29 6.22 4.31
CA VAL A 134 -0.34 7.53 4.04
C VAL A 134 -1.00 7.53 2.67
N TRP A 135 -0.29 7.04 1.65
CA TRP A 135 -0.82 6.90 0.30
C TRP A 135 -2.10 6.08 0.31
N ALA A 136 -2.12 4.93 0.99
CA ALA A 136 -3.27 4.04 1.07
C ALA A 136 -4.49 4.64 1.80
N THR A 137 -4.25 5.52 2.77
CA THR A 137 -5.31 6.11 3.61
C THR A 137 -5.68 7.54 3.20
N SER A 138 -5.21 8.01 2.04
CA SER A 138 -5.51 9.36 1.55
C SER A 138 -6.94 9.50 1.03
N GLU A 139 -7.62 10.57 1.45
CA GLU A 139 -9.02 10.87 1.10
C GLU A 139 -9.19 11.23 -0.38
N THR A 140 -8.27 12.03 -0.94
CA THR A 140 -8.28 12.37 -2.37
C THR A 140 -8.14 11.13 -3.25
N GLY A 141 -7.34 10.15 -2.82
CA GLY A 141 -7.26 8.86 -3.49
C GLY A 141 -8.56 8.08 -3.37
N ALA A 142 -9.22 8.14 -2.21
CA ALA A 142 -10.43 7.36 -1.95
C ALA A 142 -11.60 7.81 -2.85
N GLY A 143 -11.71 9.11 -3.14
CA GLY A 143 -12.68 9.62 -4.12
C GLY A 143 -12.45 9.02 -5.51
N ARG A 144 -11.21 9.14 -6.04
CA ARG A 144 -10.87 8.58 -7.35
C ARG A 144 -11.03 7.06 -7.42
N ASP A 145 -10.72 6.36 -6.33
CA ASP A 145 -10.86 4.92 -6.27
C ASP A 145 -12.34 4.50 -6.30
N ARG A 146 -13.25 5.27 -5.67
CA ARG A 146 -14.71 5.04 -5.78
C ARG A 146 -15.20 5.24 -7.20
N ASP A 147 -14.78 6.31 -7.87
CA ASP A 147 -15.19 6.59 -9.26
C ASP A 147 -14.70 5.48 -10.20
N LEU A 148 -13.46 5.02 -9.99
CA LEU A 148 -12.89 3.91 -10.73
C LEU A 148 -13.59 2.57 -10.42
N LEU A 149 -13.92 2.30 -9.16
CA LEU A 149 -14.68 1.11 -8.78
C LEU A 149 -16.04 1.08 -9.47
N LYS A 150 -16.77 2.21 -9.50
CA LYS A 150 -18.02 2.35 -10.25
C LYS A 150 -17.83 2.05 -11.73
N ALA A 151 -16.80 2.64 -12.36
CA ALA A 151 -16.50 2.40 -13.77
C ALA A 151 -16.17 0.92 -14.07
N VAL A 152 -15.50 0.22 -13.15
CA VAL A 152 -15.20 -1.21 -13.29
C VAL A 152 -16.47 -2.05 -13.13
N LEU A 153 -17.30 -1.74 -12.13
CA LEU A 153 -18.55 -2.47 -11.88
C LEU A 153 -19.57 -2.27 -13.00
N ASP A 154 -19.70 -1.06 -13.53
CA ASP A 154 -20.55 -0.74 -14.67
C ASP A 154 -20.11 -1.49 -15.94
N ALA A 155 -18.80 -1.68 -16.13
CA ALA A 155 -18.28 -2.49 -17.23
C ALA A 155 -18.49 -4.01 -17.01
N LEU A 156 -18.65 -4.47 -15.77
CA LEU A 156 -18.92 -5.88 -15.46
C LEU A 156 -20.42 -6.21 -15.57
N VAL A 157 -21.28 -5.29 -15.15
CA VAL A 157 -22.75 -5.44 -15.17
C VAL A 157 -23.38 -4.16 -15.71
N PRO A 158 -23.33 -3.95 -17.04
CA PRO A 158 -23.88 -2.75 -17.67
C PRO A 158 -25.41 -2.73 -17.62
N ARG A 159 -25.99 -1.54 -17.54
CA ARG A 159 -27.45 -1.34 -17.65
C ARG A 159 -27.96 -1.82 -19.00
N GLY A 160 -29.07 -2.55 -18.99
CA GLY A 160 -29.67 -3.08 -20.22
C GLY A 160 -28.82 -4.14 -20.92
N GLY A 161 -27.81 -4.70 -20.24
CA GLY A 161 -27.03 -5.85 -20.71
C GLY A 161 -27.82 -7.15 -20.52
N ALA A 162 -27.26 -8.09 -19.76
CA ALA A 162 -27.96 -9.35 -19.42
C ALA A 162 -29.24 -9.11 -18.60
N PHE A 163 -29.30 -7.99 -17.87
CA PHE A 163 -30.44 -7.59 -17.05
C PHE A 163 -30.82 -6.14 -17.33
N PRO A 164 -32.08 -5.74 -17.10
CA PRO A 164 -32.51 -4.34 -17.20
C PRO A 164 -31.74 -3.42 -16.23
N ILE A 165 -31.46 -3.93 -15.02
CA ILE A 165 -30.75 -3.22 -13.94
C ILE A 165 -29.24 -3.48 -14.08
N GLY A 166 -28.43 -2.42 -13.98
CA GLY A 166 -26.96 -2.52 -13.97
C GLY A 166 -26.36 -2.26 -12.60
N ALA A 167 -25.03 -2.42 -12.46
CA ALA A 167 -24.35 -2.13 -11.20
C ALA A 167 -24.53 -0.67 -10.75
N ALA A 168 -24.62 0.28 -11.69
CA ALA A 168 -24.85 1.70 -11.40
C ALA A 168 -26.23 2.00 -10.77
N ASP A 169 -27.19 1.07 -10.82
CA ASP A 169 -28.50 1.19 -10.17
C ASP A 169 -28.52 0.65 -8.73
N THR A 170 -27.38 0.18 -8.25
CA THR A 170 -27.24 -0.50 -6.95
C THR A 170 -26.13 0.16 -6.12
N ASP A 171 -26.06 -0.14 -4.83
CA ASP A 171 -25.00 0.29 -3.90
C ASP A 171 -23.85 -0.73 -3.81
N VAL A 172 -23.57 -1.47 -4.89
CA VAL A 172 -22.55 -2.54 -4.92
C VAL A 172 -21.13 -2.00 -4.71
N ASP A 173 -20.84 -0.80 -5.19
CA ASP A 173 -19.57 -0.11 -4.95
C ASP A 173 -19.34 0.14 -3.45
N GLU A 174 -20.37 0.61 -2.75
CA GLU A 174 -20.32 0.81 -1.30
C GLU A 174 -20.28 -0.51 -0.53
N ALA A 175 -20.95 -1.56 -1.01
CA ALA A 175 -20.87 -2.91 -0.47
C ALA A 175 -19.43 -3.44 -0.48
N LEU A 176 -18.78 -3.37 -1.64
CA LEU A 176 -17.40 -3.79 -1.83
C LEU A 176 -16.43 -2.98 -0.96
N ALA A 177 -16.58 -1.65 -0.94
CA ALA A 177 -15.76 -0.80 -0.09
C ALA A 177 -15.88 -1.18 1.39
N ARG A 178 -17.11 -1.44 1.87
CA ARG A 178 -17.37 -1.91 3.24
C ARG A 178 -16.83 -3.32 3.49
N TYR A 179 -16.95 -4.23 2.53
CA TYR A 179 -16.44 -5.59 2.62
C TYR A 179 -14.92 -5.58 2.85
N PHE A 180 -14.16 -4.86 2.00
CA PHE A 180 -12.72 -4.73 2.16
C PHE A 180 -12.36 -4.05 3.50
N ALA A 181 -13.10 -3.01 3.90
CA ALA A 181 -12.86 -2.35 5.18
C ALA A 181 -13.08 -3.26 6.41
N ARG A 182 -14.01 -4.22 6.33
CA ARG A 182 -14.30 -5.19 7.40
C ARG A 182 -13.37 -6.40 7.39
N LEU A 183 -12.90 -6.82 6.22
CA LEU A 183 -12.08 -8.03 6.06
C LEU A 183 -10.72 -7.91 6.74
N HIS A 184 -10.06 -6.76 6.61
CA HIS A 184 -8.73 -6.55 7.17
C HIS A 184 -8.45 -5.06 7.44
N PRO A 185 -7.64 -4.69 8.45
CA PRO A 185 -7.20 -3.30 8.67
C PRO A 185 -6.55 -2.62 7.45
N PHE A 186 -5.95 -3.41 6.55
CA PHE A 186 -5.37 -2.94 5.29
C PHE A 186 -6.26 -3.15 4.06
N GLY A 187 -7.50 -3.59 4.23
CA GLY A 187 -8.39 -3.88 3.11
C GLY A 187 -8.66 -2.69 2.19
N PRO A 188 -8.86 -1.44 2.68
CA PRO A 188 -8.97 -0.27 1.82
C PRO A 188 -7.71 -0.03 0.97
N ALA A 189 -6.54 -0.31 1.53
CA ALA A 189 -5.26 -0.24 0.81
C ALA A 189 -5.19 -1.32 -0.29
N ALA A 190 -5.60 -2.54 0.03
CA ALA A 190 -5.63 -3.65 -0.92
C ALA A 190 -6.60 -3.37 -2.08
N LEU A 191 -7.80 -2.85 -1.79
CA LEU A 191 -8.76 -2.41 -2.80
C LEU A 191 -8.16 -1.32 -3.69
N ARG A 192 -7.49 -0.33 -3.10
CA ARG A 192 -6.80 0.72 -3.86
C ARG A 192 -5.73 0.13 -4.79
N VAL A 193 -4.89 -0.78 -4.30
CA VAL A 193 -3.86 -1.43 -5.13
C VAL A 193 -4.52 -2.19 -6.29
N LEU A 194 -5.55 -2.97 -6.01
CA LEU A 194 -6.32 -3.72 -7.02
C LEU A 194 -6.86 -2.79 -8.12
N LEU A 195 -7.50 -1.69 -7.72
CA LEU A 195 -8.05 -0.70 -8.65
C LEU A 195 -6.95 -0.01 -9.46
N ARG A 196 -5.82 0.35 -8.84
CA ARG A 196 -4.68 0.97 -9.54
C ARG A 196 -4.02 0.02 -10.52
N THR A 197 -3.99 -1.28 -10.23
CA THR A 197 -3.54 -2.31 -11.16
C THR A 197 -4.42 -2.33 -12.40
N ILE A 198 -5.73 -2.18 -12.27
CA ILE A 198 -6.65 -2.08 -13.43
C ILE A 198 -6.44 -0.75 -14.17
N GLU A 199 -6.41 0.37 -13.44
CA GLU A 199 -6.27 1.73 -14.02
C GLU A 199 -5.05 1.89 -14.92
N TYR A 200 -3.87 1.48 -14.44
CA TYR A 200 -2.61 1.60 -15.18
C TYR A 200 -2.28 0.35 -15.98
N GLY A 201 -2.95 -0.75 -15.71
CA GLY A 201 -2.80 -1.98 -16.45
C GLY A 201 -3.16 -1.82 -17.94
N THR A 202 -4.19 -1.03 -18.25
CA THR A 202 -4.55 -0.72 -19.64
C THR A 202 -3.44 0.06 -20.35
N VAL A 203 -2.80 0.98 -19.65
CA VAL A 203 -1.68 1.77 -20.19
C VAL A 203 -0.47 0.89 -20.49
N VAL A 204 -0.09 0.02 -19.55
CA VAL A 204 1.13 -0.78 -19.67
C VAL A 204 0.95 -1.93 -20.67
N PHE A 205 -0.16 -2.65 -20.60
CA PHE A 205 -0.34 -3.88 -21.36
C PHE A 205 -1.12 -3.70 -22.67
N GLU A 206 -2.12 -2.81 -22.68
CA GLU A 206 -2.97 -2.57 -23.85
C GLU A 206 -2.54 -1.32 -24.64
N ARG A 207 -1.59 -0.53 -24.10
CA ARG A 207 -1.11 0.74 -24.69
C ARG A 207 -2.24 1.73 -24.96
N THR A 208 -3.29 1.68 -24.14
CA THR A 208 -4.46 2.57 -24.22
C THR A 208 -4.42 3.62 -23.10
N PRO A 209 -5.29 4.64 -23.12
CA PRO A 209 -5.47 5.52 -21.96
C PRO A 209 -5.79 4.75 -20.67
N PRO A 210 -5.61 5.38 -19.49
CA PRO A 210 -6.02 4.79 -18.22
C PRO A 210 -7.48 4.31 -18.26
N PHE A 211 -7.78 3.20 -17.58
CA PHE A 211 -9.09 2.53 -17.63
C PHE A 211 -10.26 3.49 -17.43
N SER A 212 -10.15 4.39 -16.44
CA SER A 212 -11.15 5.43 -16.16
C SER A 212 -11.51 6.32 -17.35
N ARG A 213 -10.58 6.53 -18.29
CA ARG A 213 -10.76 7.36 -19.49
C ARG A 213 -11.27 6.62 -20.72
N LEU A 214 -11.37 5.29 -20.66
CA LEU A 214 -11.95 4.50 -21.75
C LEU A 214 -13.47 4.72 -21.80
N ASP A 215 -14.04 4.60 -23.01
CA ASP A 215 -15.48 4.49 -23.22
C ASP A 215 -16.00 3.12 -22.72
N ALA A 216 -17.32 2.95 -22.64
CA ALA A 216 -17.93 1.72 -22.12
C ALA A 216 -17.44 0.47 -22.87
N ALA A 217 -17.47 0.49 -24.20
CA ALA A 217 -16.98 -0.61 -25.04
C ALA A 217 -15.47 -0.84 -24.89
N GLY A 218 -14.67 0.20 -24.64
CA GLY A 218 -13.24 0.08 -24.37
C GLY A 218 -12.95 -0.57 -23.02
N ARG A 219 -13.72 -0.24 -21.98
CA ARG A 219 -13.61 -0.84 -20.65
C ARG A 219 -13.93 -2.34 -20.69
N GLU A 220 -15.02 -2.73 -21.35
CA GLU A 220 -15.40 -4.13 -21.53
C GLU A 220 -14.32 -4.94 -22.25
N ARG A 221 -13.81 -4.41 -23.38
CA ARG A 221 -12.71 -5.06 -24.14
C ARG A 221 -11.45 -5.21 -23.30
N ALA A 222 -11.09 -4.20 -22.52
CA ALA A 222 -9.92 -4.26 -21.65
C ALA A 222 -10.06 -5.36 -20.59
N LEU A 223 -11.22 -5.47 -19.93
CA LEU A 223 -11.47 -6.53 -18.95
C LEU A 223 -11.46 -7.92 -19.62
N ALA A 224 -12.12 -8.08 -20.77
CA ALA A 224 -12.13 -9.34 -21.51
C ALA A 224 -10.73 -9.80 -21.98
N ALA A 225 -9.88 -8.85 -22.41
CA ALA A 225 -8.48 -9.14 -22.76
C ALA A 225 -7.67 -9.63 -21.56
N TRP A 226 -7.99 -9.13 -20.36
CA TRP A 226 -7.35 -9.57 -19.12
C TRP A 226 -7.82 -10.95 -18.65
N GLU A 227 -9.10 -11.29 -18.85
CA GLU A 227 -9.64 -12.62 -18.55
C GLU A 227 -8.95 -13.73 -19.35
N THR A 228 -8.61 -13.44 -20.61
CA THR A 228 -7.98 -14.40 -21.54
C THR A 228 -6.44 -14.29 -21.59
N SER A 229 -5.84 -13.42 -20.78
CA SER A 229 -4.40 -13.17 -20.80
C SER A 229 -3.59 -14.40 -20.39
N ARG A 230 -2.41 -14.59 -21.00
CA ARG A 230 -1.44 -15.61 -20.59
C ARG A 230 -0.88 -15.37 -19.18
N LEU A 231 -0.87 -14.11 -18.72
CA LEU A 231 -0.36 -13.74 -17.39
C LEU A 231 -1.37 -14.09 -16.30
N GLY A 232 -1.05 -15.05 -15.43
CA GLY A 232 -1.94 -15.52 -14.36
C GLY A 232 -2.41 -14.42 -13.42
N LEU A 233 -1.54 -13.45 -13.11
CA LEU A 233 -1.88 -12.31 -12.26
C LEU A 233 -3.03 -11.46 -12.85
N ARG A 234 -3.05 -11.23 -14.17
CA ARG A 234 -4.10 -10.45 -14.84
C ARG A 234 -5.46 -11.14 -14.72
N ARG A 235 -5.47 -12.45 -14.98
CA ARG A 235 -6.68 -13.27 -14.83
C ARG A 235 -7.18 -13.26 -13.40
N GLN A 236 -6.28 -13.41 -12.43
CA GLN A 236 -6.63 -13.40 -11.00
C GLN A 236 -7.25 -12.08 -10.57
N VAL A 237 -6.70 -10.94 -11.03
CA VAL A 237 -7.24 -9.61 -10.72
C VAL A 237 -8.68 -9.47 -11.21
N VAL A 238 -8.93 -9.77 -12.50
CA VAL A 238 -10.29 -9.65 -13.06
C VAL A 238 -11.24 -10.66 -12.44
N ALA A 239 -10.82 -11.92 -12.27
CA ALA A 239 -11.63 -12.94 -11.63
C ALA A 239 -12.03 -12.56 -10.20
N SER A 240 -11.13 -11.95 -9.42
CA SER A 240 -11.42 -11.52 -8.05
C SER A 240 -12.45 -10.39 -8.01
N VAL A 241 -12.29 -9.37 -8.87
CA VAL A 241 -13.25 -8.25 -8.92
C VAL A 241 -14.59 -8.73 -9.45
N LYS A 242 -14.61 -9.59 -10.47
CA LYS A 242 -15.83 -10.16 -11.04
C LYS A 242 -16.56 -11.01 -10.01
N LEU A 243 -15.85 -11.89 -9.31
CA LEU A 243 -16.43 -12.73 -8.26
C LEU A 243 -17.07 -11.89 -7.16
N LEU A 244 -16.31 -10.95 -6.58
CA LEU A 244 -16.80 -10.11 -5.47
C LEU A 244 -17.91 -9.14 -5.93
N GLY A 245 -17.76 -8.56 -7.13
CA GLY A 245 -18.76 -7.67 -7.71
C GLY A 245 -20.07 -8.38 -8.02
N MET A 246 -20.01 -9.56 -8.65
CA MET A 246 -21.21 -10.35 -8.94
C MET A 246 -21.84 -10.91 -7.66
N LEU A 247 -21.04 -11.37 -6.70
CA LEU A 247 -21.55 -11.83 -5.39
C LEU A 247 -22.38 -10.74 -4.73
N HIS A 248 -21.81 -9.54 -4.57
CA HIS A 248 -22.50 -8.43 -3.92
C HIS A 248 -23.61 -7.81 -4.76
N PHE A 249 -23.60 -7.99 -6.08
CA PHE A 249 -24.70 -7.60 -6.96
C PHE A 249 -25.91 -8.52 -6.77
N TYR A 250 -25.72 -9.84 -6.80
CA TYR A 250 -26.84 -10.79 -6.65
C TYR A 250 -27.39 -10.91 -5.23
N GLU A 251 -26.64 -10.45 -4.22
CA GLU A 251 -27.16 -10.27 -2.85
C GLU A 251 -28.27 -9.21 -2.76
N ARG A 252 -28.44 -8.37 -3.80
CA ARG A 252 -29.37 -7.24 -3.78
C ARG A 252 -30.79 -7.64 -4.15
N PRO A 253 -31.79 -7.39 -3.27
CA PRO A 253 -33.19 -7.70 -3.56
C PRO A 253 -33.71 -7.10 -4.87
N GLU A 254 -33.19 -5.94 -5.26
CA GLU A 254 -33.51 -5.25 -6.50
C GLU A 254 -33.17 -6.10 -7.75
N THR A 255 -32.20 -7.00 -7.65
CA THR A 255 -31.76 -7.86 -8.76
C THR A 255 -32.55 -9.15 -8.88
N TRP A 256 -33.22 -9.58 -7.80
CA TRP A 256 -33.92 -10.87 -7.71
C TRP A 256 -34.99 -11.09 -8.80
N PRO A 257 -35.83 -10.09 -9.15
CA PRO A 257 -36.79 -10.26 -10.24
C PRO A 257 -36.11 -10.56 -11.58
N GLY A 258 -34.94 -9.97 -11.84
CA GLY A 258 -34.19 -10.14 -13.08
C GLY A 258 -33.56 -11.53 -13.25
N ILE A 259 -33.30 -12.23 -12.13
CA ILE A 259 -32.75 -13.60 -12.13
C ILE A 259 -33.80 -14.68 -11.86
N GLY A 260 -35.07 -14.29 -11.70
CA GLY A 260 -36.17 -15.21 -11.38
C GLY A 260 -36.10 -15.79 -9.96
N TYR A 261 -35.44 -15.09 -9.03
CA TYR A 261 -35.36 -15.52 -7.63
C TYR A 261 -36.65 -15.13 -6.89
N ASP A 262 -37.42 -16.14 -6.46
CA ASP A 262 -38.63 -15.98 -5.64
C ASP A 262 -38.31 -16.26 -4.17
N ASP A 263 -38.03 -15.19 -3.41
CA ASP A 263 -37.82 -15.26 -1.96
C ASP A 263 -39.04 -15.83 -1.23
N ALA A 264 -40.26 -15.53 -1.70
CA ALA A 264 -41.48 -16.03 -1.07
C ALA A 264 -41.63 -17.55 -1.22
N TYR A 265 -41.19 -18.12 -2.34
CA TYR A 265 -41.10 -19.58 -2.49
C TYR A 265 -40.10 -20.19 -1.51
N LEU A 266 -38.91 -19.62 -1.38
CA LEU A 266 -37.88 -20.12 -0.48
C LEU A 266 -38.32 -20.03 0.99
N ARG A 267 -38.91 -18.89 1.37
CA ARG A 267 -39.45 -18.64 2.71
C ARG A 267 -40.57 -19.61 3.05
N ARG A 268 -41.50 -19.87 2.13
CA ARG A 268 -42.54 -20.91 2.29
C ARG A 268 -41.94 -22.29 2.51
N LYS A 269 -40.90 -22.66 1.75
CA LYS A 269 -40.25 -23.96 1.87
C LYS A 269 -39.49 -24.11 3.20
N LEU A 270 -38.82 -23.06 3.67
CA LEU A 270 -38.14 -23.04 4.97
C LEU A 270 -39.12 -23.14 6.15
N LEU A 271 -40.25 -22.45 6.05
CA LEU A 271 -41.32 -22.48 7.06
C LEU A 271 -42.17 -23.76 7.01
N ALA A 272 -42.08 -24.55 5.93
CA ALA A 272 -42.70 -25.87 5.82
C ALA A 272 -41.70 -27.02 6.13
N GLY A 273 -40.44 -26.70 6.39
CA GLY A 273 -39.37 -27.69 6.61
C GLY A 273 -39.30 -28.21 8.05
N PRO A 274 -38.47 -29.25 8.30
CA PRO A 274 -38.31 -29.85 9.64
C PRO A 274 -37.79 -28.87 10.70
N ASN A 275 -37.18 -27.74 10.28
CA ASN A 275 -36.68 -26.68 11.17
C ASN A 275 -37.56 -25.42 11.18
N ALA A 276 -38.82 -25.52 10.75
CA ALA A 276 -39.74 -24.39 10.60
C ALA A 276 -39.83 -23.49 11.85
N ALA A 277 -39.92 -24.08 13.04
CA ALA A 277 -40.01 -23.34 14.31
C ALA A 277 -38.78 -22.44 14.57
N ALA A 278 -37.58 -22.93 14.25
CA ALA A 278 -36.34 -22.17 14.40
C ALA A 278 -36.22 -21.06 13.35
N HIS A 279 -36.76 -21.27 12.14
CA HIS A 279 -36.81 -20.25 11.10
C HIS A 279 -37.85 -19.16 11.41
N ALA A 280 -39.03 -19.53 11.90
CA ALA A 280 -40.06 -18.57 12.33
C ALA A 280 -39.54 -17.66 13.45
N ALA A 281 -38.88 -18.22 14.47
CA ALA A 281 -38.32 -17.45 15.59
C ALA A 281 -37.24 -16.42 15.19
N ARG A 282 -36.55 -16.62 14.06
CA ARG A 282 -35.56 -15.65 13.53
C ARG A 282 -36.18 -14.54 12.67
N LEU A 283 -37.43 -14.70 12.27
CA LEU A 283 -38.16 -13.75 11.42
C LEU A 283 -39.01 -12.78 12.25
N ASP A 284 -39.31 -13.12 13.51
CA ASP A 284 -40.09 -12.30 14.45
C ASP A 284 -39.21 -11.35 15.30
N THR A 285 -37.89 -11.33 15.09
CA THR A 285 -36.90 -10.43 15.70
C THR A 285 -36.34 -9.45 14.67
#